data_AF-A0AAD9EPC7-F1
#
_entry.id   AF-A0AAD9EPC7-F1
#
_cell.length_a   1.000
_cell.length_b   1.000
_cell.length_c   1.000
_cell.angle_alpha   90.00
_cell.angle_beta   90.00
_cell.angle_gamma   90.00
#
_symmetry.space_group_name_H-M   'P 1'
#
loop_
_entity.id
_entity.type
_entity.pdbx_description
1 polymer ?
#
loop_
_entity_poly.entity_id
_entity_poly.type
_entity_poly.pdbx_seq_one_letter_code
_entity_poly.pdbx_strand_id
1 'polypeptide(L)'
;MLLQVMFTDLDFLFAFHIKLDVLQNFLFEVFCHYNNIPFHNFRHCFCINAQTDLALRYNDISPLENHHCAVAFSIMAKPECNILQNLSNENYRLIRGGMIRCILATDMVRHNEILSQFRSLQPEFDFTNKEHKEVLMKIMMKVSDISNEARPMSVAEPWLDCLLQEFFNQSDTEKLKGLPVTPFMDREKVSKPSSQTSFIGFVLLPLFSELTKLFPCLQQHLVEPVQQALKHYSDLERAGATGAETLL
;
A
#
# COMPACT_ATOMS: atom_id res chain seq x y z
N MET A 1 -1.12 13.05 15.55
CA MET A 1 -1.48 12.23 16.74
C MET A 1 -1.43 10.73 16.48
N LEU A 2 -2.29 10.15 15.63
CA LEU A 2 -2.48 8.69 15.55
C LEU A 2 -1.17 7.86 15.46
N LEU A 3 -0.23 8.21 14.59
CA LEU A 3 1.05 7.49 14.47
C LEU A 3 1.92 7.57 15.75
N GLN A 4 1.87 8.68 16.49
CA GLN A 4 2.56 8.79 17.79
C GLN A 4 1.93 7.85 18.82
N VAL A 5 0.59 7.77 18.85
CA VAL A 5 -0.16 6.84 19.71
C VAL A 5 0.21 5.40 19.37
N MET A 6 0.22 5.00 18.10
CA MET A 6 0.67 3.67 17.68
C MET A 6 2.10 3.33 18.14
N PHE A 7 3.03 4.28 18.09
CA PHE A 7 4.40 4.09 18.58
C PHE A 7 4.48 3.94 20.12
N THR A 8 3.58 4.60 20.86
CA THR A 8 3.46 4.46 22.32
C THR A 8 2.77 3.13 22.71
N ASP A 9 1.64 2.81 22.10
CA ASP A 9 0.82 1.63 22.43
C ASP A 9 1.53 0.31 22.06
N LEU A 10 2.44 0.33 21.08
CA LEU A 10 3.30 -0.80 20.70
C LEU A 10 4.67 -0.79 21.41
N ASP A 11 4.86 0.08 22.40
CA ASP A 11 6.08 0.24 23.21
C ASP A 11 7.38 0.50 22.41
N PHE A 12 7.26 1.01 21.18
CA PHE A 12 8.41 1.28 20.31
C PHE A 12 9.33 2.36 20.87
N LEU A 13 8.81 3.29 21.70
CA LEU A 13 9.65 4.27 22.40
C LEU A 13 10.64 3.59 23.35
N PHE A 14 10.21 2.57 24.09
CA PHE A 14 11.11 1.81 24.96
C PHE A 14 11.99 0.85 24.15
N ALA A 15 11.39 0.05 23.27
CA ALA A 15 12.07 -1.02 22.53
C ALA A 15 13.18 -0.54 21.58
N PHE A 16 13.04 0.65 21.00
CA PHE A 16 14.06 1.29 20.14
C PHE A 16 14.79 2.44 20.84
N HIS A 17 14.50 2.68 22.13
CA HIS A 17 15.02 3.79 22.93
C HIS A 17 14.78 5.17 22.28
N ILE A 18 13.61 5.38 21.66
CA ILE A 18 13.23 6.62 20.97
C ILE A 18 12.72 7.63 22.00
N LYS A 19 13.35 8.81 22.06
CA LYS A 19 12.83 9.94 22.82
C LYS A 19 11.61 10.55 22.11
N LEU A 20 10.63 11.02 22.89
CA LEU A 20 9.35 11.52 22.36
C LEU A 20 9.51 12.73 21.43
N ASP A 21 10.45 13.63 21.73
CA ASP A 21 10.82 14.79 20.89
C ASP A 21 11.37 14.33 19.52
N VAL A 22 12.27 13.35 19.50
CA VAL A 22 12.83 12.78 18.26
C VAL A 22 11.74 12.12 17.40
N LEU A 23 10.80 11.41 18.03
CA LEU A 23 9.63 10.85 17.33
C LEU A 23 8.72 11.96 16.76
N GLN A 24 8.48 13.03 17.53
CA GLN A 24 7.64 14.14 17.08
C GLN A 24 8.25 14.89 15.91
N ASN A 25 9.56 15.17 15.95
CA ASN A 25 10.31 15.76 14.84
C ASN A 25 10.27 14.86 13.60
N PHE A 26 10.52 13.55 13.77
CA PHE A 26 10.44 12.58 12.67
C PHE A 26 9.05 12.55 12.02
N LEU A 27 7.97 12.47 12.82
CA LEU A 27 6.60 12.45 12.30
C LEU A 27 6.20 13.78 11.64
N PHE A 28 6.70 14.91 12.13
CA PHE A 28 6.51 16.23 11.50
C PHE A 28 7.25 16.32 10.16
N GLU A 29 8.51 15.91 10.10
CA GLU A 29 9.29 15.89 8.86
C GLU A 29 8.73 14.93 7.81
N VAL A 30 8.24 13.75 8.23
CA VAL A 30 7.52 12.82 7.34
C VAL A 30 6.24 13.45 6.81
N PHE A 31 5.50 14.20 7.63
CA PHE A 31 4.32 14.95 7.17
C PHE A 31 4.69 16.08 6.19
N CYS A 32 5.75 16.85 6.46
CA CYS A 32 6.21 17.92 5.57
C CYS A 32 6.79 17.44 4.23
N HIS A 33 7.33 16.21 4.18
CA HIS A 33 7.80 15.57 2.95
C HIS A 33 6.74 14.64 2.31
N TYR A 34 5.55 14.51 2.91
CA TYR A 34 4.45 13.84 2.25
C TYR A 34 3.99 14.70 1.08
N ASN A 35 3.87 14.10 -0.11
CA ASN A 35 3.40 14.83 -1.29
C ASN A 35 2.02 15.42 -1.02
N ASN A 36 1.80 16.68 -1.43
CA ASN A 36 0.47 17.30 -1.40
C ASN A 36 -0.42 16.76 -2.55
N ILE A 37 -0.56 15.43 -2.58
CA ILE A 37 -1.44 14.64 -3.40
C ILE A 37 -2.48 14.09 -2.42
N PRO A 38 -3.78 14.35 -2.64
CA PRO A 38 -4.76 14.22 -1.56
C PRO A 38 -5.00 12.78 -1.10
N PHE A 39 -4.67 11.75 -1.91
CA PHE A 39 -5.17 10.39 -1.69
C PHE A 39 -4.11 9.26 -1.72
N HIS A 40 -3.45 8.96 -2.86
CA HIS A 40 -2.63 7.72 -3.01
C HIS A 40 -1.29 7.85 -3.77
N ASN A 41 -1.00 8.97 -4.45
CA ASN A 41 0.25 9.16 -5.23
C ASN A 41 0.56 8.00 -6.23
N PHE A 42 -0.42 7.45 -6.94
CA PHE A 42 -0.25 6.21 -7.73
C PHE A 42 0.35 6.44 -9.13
N ARG A 43 1.47 7.17 -9.18
CA ARG A 43 2.05 7.72 -10.44
C ARG A 43 3.04 6.82 -11.17
N HIS A 44 3.04 5.50 -10.97
CA HIS A 44 4.05 4.60 -11.55
C HIS A 44 4.12 4.63 -13.08
N CYS A 45 3.06 4.21 -13.75
CA CYS A 45 2.99 4.20 -15.22
C CYS A 45 3.18 5.61 -15.79
N PHE A 46 2.61 6.64 -15.14
CA PHE A 46 2.79 8.04 -15.51
C PHE A 46 4.25 8.50 -15.43
N CYS A 47 4.98 8.18 -14.35
CA CYS A 47 6.36 8.60 -14.15
C CYS A 47 7.29 8.07 -15.26
N ILE A 48 7.08 6.80 -15.65
CA ILE A 48 7.83 6.13 -16.73
C ILE A 48 7.41 6.68 -18.09
N ASN A 49 6.11 6.65 -18.41
CA ASN A 49 5.57 7.12 -19.70
C ASN A 49 5.89 8.61 -19.97
N ALA A 50 5.92 9.45 -18.93
CA ALA A 50 6.25 10.87 -19.02
C ALA A 50 7.74 11.19 -18.77
N GLN A 51 8.61 10.17 -18.66
CA GLN A 51 10.07 10.29 -18.45
C GLN A 51 10.47 11.29 -17.36
N THR A 52 9.81 11.20 -16.20
CA THR A 52 10.01 12.13 -15.09
C THR A 52 11.39 11.98 -14.43
N ASP A 53 11.87 13.02 -13.75
CA ASP A 53 13.13 13.00 -12.99
C ASP A 53 13.27 11.79 -12.04
N LEU A 54 12.18 11.27 -11.49
CA LEU A 54 12.19 10.07 -10.63
C LEU A 54 12.39 8.80 -11.45
N ALA A 55 11.68 8.65 -12.58
CA ALA A 55 11.84 7.52 -13.49
C ALA A 55 13.27 7.45 -14.05
N LEU A 56 13.80 8.60 -14.53
CA LEU A 56 15.18 8.71 -15.00
C LEU A 56 16.21 8.42 -13.89
N ARG A 57 15.99 8.92 -12.66
CA ARG A 57 16.89 8.71 -11.51
C ARG A 57 16.94 7.26 -11.04
N TYR A 58 15.81 6.54 -11.11
CA TYR A 58 15.70 5.15 -10.67
C TYR A 58 15.68 4.14 -11.83
N ASN A 59 15.93 4.59 -13.06
CA ASN A 59 16.01 3.77 -14.27
C ASN A 59 14.75 2.91 -14.48
N ASP A 60 13.58 3.51 -14.28
CA ASP A 60 12.24 2.89 -14.33
C ASP A 60 11.96 1.78 -13.29
N ILE A 61 12.93 1.43 -12.41
CA ILE A 61 12.78 0.40 -11.37
C ILE A 61 12.11 1.00 -10.12
N SER A 62 10.86 0.62 -9.86
CA SER A 62 10.03 1.05 -8.72
C SER A 62 10.27 2.51 -8.27
N PRO A 63 10.09 3.51 -9.16
CA PRO A 63 10.66 4.85 -8.95
C PRO A 63 10.09 5.59 -7.73
N LEU A 64 8.85 5.30 -7.35
CA LEU A 64 8.20 5.92 -6.21
C LEU A 64 8.67 5.31 -4.87
N GLU A 65 8.72 3.99 -4.74
CA GLU A 65 9.15 3.32 -3.50
C GLU A 65 10.64 3.52 -3.23
N ASN A 66 11.46 3.58 -4.29
CA ASN A 66 12.85 4.02 -4.19
C ASN A 66 12.97 5.47 -3.71
N HIS A 67 12.08 6.36 -4.18
CA HIS A 67 12.03 7.74 -3.69
C HIS A 67 11.57 7.82 -2.23
N HIS A 68 10.53 7.08 -1.83
CA HIS A 68 10.05 7.01 -0.45
C HIS A 68 11.13 6.51 0.50
N CYS A 69 11.88 5.47 0.12
CA CYS A 69 13.07 5.01 0.84
C CYS A 69 14.10 6.13 1.00
N ALA A 70 14.47 6.80 -0.10
CA ALA A 70 15.47 7.86 -0.08
C ALA A 70 15.08 9.03 0.83
N VAL A 71 13.81 9.47 0.76
CA VAL A 71 13.26 10.53 1.62
C VAL A 71 13.26 10.11 3.10
N ALA A 72 12.74 8.92 3.43
CA ALA A 72 12.68 8.44 4.81
C ALA A 72 14.08 8.36 5.47
N PHE A 73 15.09 7.89 4.74
CA PHE A 73 16.47 7.87 5.24
C PHE A 73 17.18 9.22 5.18
N SER A 74 16.73 10.17 4.35
CA SER A 74 17.20 11.56 4.38
C SER A 74 16.65 12.31 5.60
N ILE A 75 15.42 12.02 6.03
CA ILE A 75 14.86 12.54 7.28
C ILE A 75 15.62 11.95 8.47
N MET A 76 15.77 10.63 8.54
CA MET A 76 16.54 9.97 9.63
C MET A 76 18.05 10.25 9.61
N ALA A 77 18.58 10.97 8.61
CA ALA A 77 19.95 11.48 8.64
C ALA A 77 20.10 12.71 9.56
N LYS A 78 19.00 13.43 9.83
CA LYS A 78 18.94 14.51 10.84
C LYS A 78 18.96 13.89 12.25
N PRO A 79 19.94 14.18 13.12
CA PRO A 79 20.01 13.58 14.46
C PRO A 79 18.74 13.79 15.30
N GLU A 80 18.13 14.96 15.19
CA GLU A 80 16.89 15.36 15.84
C GLU A 80 15.64 14.61 15.34
N CYS A 81 15.74 13.88 14.22
CA CYS A 81 14.68 13.03 13.65
C CYS A 81 15.07 11.54 13.58
N ASN A 82 16.26 11.17 14.06
CA ASN A 82 16.79 9.83 13.89
C ASN A 82 16.24 8.87 14.98
N ILE A 83 15.06 8.32 14.70
CA ILE A 83 14.41 7.27 15.53
C ILE A 83 15.18 5.94 15.59
N LEU A 84 16.32 5.81 14.87
CA LEU A 84 17.19 4.64 14.88
C LEU A 84 18.55 4.91 15.54
N GLN A 85 18.80 6.11 16.09
CA GLN A 85 20.13 6.55 16.54
C GLN A 85 20.72 5.75 17.70
N ASN A 86 19.87 5.16 18.54
CA ASN A 86 20.29 4.43 19.75
C ASN A 86 20.49 2.92 19.50
N LEU A 87 20.42 2.47 18.25
CA LEU A 87 20.64 1.08 17.87
C LEU A 87 22.13 0.76 17.66
N SER A 88 22.49 -0.51 17.86
CA SER A 88 23.80 -1.01 17.42
C SER A 88 23.93 -0.92 15.89
N ASN A 89 25.17 -0.79 15.39
CA ASN A 89 25.45 -0.77 13.95
C ASN A 89 24.92 -2.02 13.21
N GLU A 90 24.81 -3.16 13.90
CA GLU A 90 24.22 -4.39 13.36
C GLU A 90 22.69 -4.26 13.26
N ASN A 91 22.01 -3.86 14.34
CA ASN A 91 20.56 -3.67 14.35
C ASN A 91 20.13 -2.59 13.36
N TYR A 92 20.86 -1.47 13.26
CA TYR A 92 20.62 -0.42 12.26
C TYR A 92 20.67 -0.99 10.83
N ARG A 93 21.70 -1.78 10.49
CA ARG A 93 21.82 -2.40 9.15
C ARG A 93 20.67 -3.37 8.87
N LEU A 94 20.31 -4.20 9.85
CA LEU A 94 19.22 -5.16 9.75
C LEU A 94 17.86 -4.46 9.51
N ILE A 95 17.54 -3.47 10.35
CA ILE A 95 16.28 -2.73 10.32
C ILE A 95 16.20 -1.86 9.05
N ARG A 96 17.26 -1.11 8.71
CA ARG A 96 17.35 -0.36 7.45
C ARG A 96 17.11 -1.28 6.25
N GLY A 97 17.74 -2.44 6.22
CA GLY A 97 17.54 -3.44 5.18
C GLY A 97 16.09 -3.92 5.09
N GLY A 98 15.47 -4.25 6.23
CA GLY A 98 14.07 -4.67 6.30
C GLY A 98 13.12 -3.59 5.80
N MET A 99 13.26 -2.35 6.28
CA MET A 99 12.47 -1.19 5.85
C MET A 99 12.53 -0.99 4.33
N ILE A 100 13.73 -1.01 3.73
CA ILE A 100 13.89 -0.91 2.27
C ILE A 100 13.13 -2.03 1.56
N ARG A 101 13.25 -3.28 2.02
CA ARG A 101 12.63 -4.44 1.35
C ARG A 101 11.11 -4.54 1.56
N CYS A 102 10.56 -3.91 2.61
CA CYS A 102 9.12 -3.76 2.81
C CYS A 102 8.55 -2.59 1.98
N ILE A 103 9.23 -1.44 1.91
CA ILE A 103 8.78 -0.31 1.09
C ILE A 103 8.83 -0.69 -0.40
N LEU A 104 9.93 -1.27 -0.90
CA LEU A 104 10.04 -1.83 -2.26
C LEU A 104 9.17 -3.07 -2.53
N ALA A 105 8.29 -3.44 -1.58
CA ALA A 105 7.26 -4.46 -1.76
C ALA A 105 5.84 -3.88 -1.84
N THR A 106 5.62 -2.59 -1.52
CA THR A 106 4.31 -1.92 -1.74
C THR A 106 3.99 -1.80 -3.23
N ASP A 107 5.02 -1.63 -4.08
CA ASP A 107 4.93 -1.73 -5.55
C ASP A 107 4.03 -2.90 -5.99
N MET A 108 2.99 -2.56 -6.77
CA MET A 108 1.96 -3.49 -7.22
C MET A 108 2.35 -4.26 -8.49
N VAL A 109 3.35 -3.82 -9.25
CA VAL A 109 3.98 -4.63 -10.32
C VAL A 109 4.51 -5.94 -9.74
N ARG A 110 5.02 -5.89 -8.50
CA ARG A 110 5.61 -7.01 -7.78
C ARG A 110 4.61 -7.85 -6.97
N HIS A 111 3.31 -7.53 -7.00
CA HIS A 111 2.30 -8.21 -6.18
C HIS A 111 2.28 -9.73 -6.43
N ASN A 112 2.19 -10.15 -7.69
CA ASN A 112 2.09 -11.57 -8.06
C ASN A 112 3.39 -12.34 -7.82
N GLU A 113 4.56 -11.68 -7.92
CA GLU A 113 5.88 -12.23 -7.58
C GLU A 113 5.91 -12.64 -6.10
N ILE A 114 5.61 -11.68 -5.22
CA ILE A 114 5.67 -11.83 -3.76
C ILE A 114 4.59 -12.78 -3.24
N LEU A 115 3.37 -12.72 -3.79
CA LEU A 115 2.28 -13.64 -3.41
C LEU A 115 2.59 -15.09 -3.82
N SER A 116 3.23 -15.30 -4.96
CA SER A 116 3.64 -16.64 -5.41
C SER A 116 4.78 -17.19 -4.56
N GLN A 117 5.76 -16.36 -4.20
CA GLN A 117 6.79 -16.71 -3.21
C GLN A 117 6.15 -17.16 -1.90
N PHE A 118 5.25 -16.35 -1.31
CA PHE A 118 4.60 -16.70 -0.04
C PHE A 118 3.80 -18.01 -0.11
N ARG A 119 3.07 -18.26 -1.20
CA ARG A 119 2.37 -19.53 -1.45
C ARG A 119 3.30 -20.74 -1.43
N SER A 120 4.49 -20.63 -2.04
CA SER A 120 5.46 -21.73 -2.04
C SER A 120 6.07 -22.02 -0.66
N LEU A 121 6.14 -21.02 0.22
CA LEU A 121 6.72 -21.17 1.57
C LEU A 121 5.71 -21.61 2.65
N GLN A 122 4.39 -21.54 2.38
CA GLN A 122 3.36 -21.87 3.37
C GLN A 122 3.39 -23.31 3.91
N PRO A 123 3.55 -24.39 3.09
CA PRO A 123 3.46 -25.76 3.57
C PRO A 123 4.51 -26.13 4.62
N GLU A 124 5.67 -25.48 4.57
CA GLU A 124 6.83 -25.68 5.46
C GLU A 124 7.24 -24.35 6.11
N PHE A 125 6.26 -23.48 6.42
CA PHE A 125 6.57 -22.15 6.94
C PHE A 125 7.26 -22.21 8.30
N ASP A 126 8.29 -21.39 8.48
CA ASP A 126 9.14 -21.38 9.66
C ASP A 126 9.39 -19.95 10.14
N PHE A 127 8.99 -19.70 11.38
CA PHE A 127 9.17 -18.41 12.04
C PHE A 127 10.62 -18.18 12.53
N THR A 128 11.50 -19.18 12.46
CA THR A 128 12.94 -19.03 12.75
C THR A 128 13.74 -18.60 11.50
N ASN A 129 13.44 -19.18 10.33
CA ASN A 129 14.02 -18.87 9.03
C ASN A 129 13.86 -17.36 8.66
N LYS A 130 14.97 -16.75 8.22
CA LYS A 130 15.06 -15.32 7.88
C LYS A 130 14.31 -14.96 6.59
N GLU A 131 14.33 -15.84 5.59
CA GLU A 131 13.69 -15.63 4.28
C GLU A 131 12.17 -15.79 4.40
N HIS A 132 11.71 -16.80 5.15
CA HIS A 132 10.29 -17.01 5.44
C HIS A 132 9.69 -15.79 6.16
N LYS A 133 10.38 -15.29 7.20
CA LYS A 133 10.01 -14.03 7.87
C LYS A 133 10.05 -12.82 6.94
N GLU A 134 11.02 -12.72 6.04
CA GLU A 134 11.08 -11.61 5.09
C GLU A 134 9.90 -11.59 4.13
N VAL A 135 9.54 -12.73 3.53
CA VAL A 135 8.38 -12.81 2.63
C VAL A 135 7.09 -12.51 3.41
N LEU A 136 6.96 -13.01 4.65
CA LEU A 136 5.84 -12.66 5.52
C LEU A 136 5.78 -11.15 5.81
N MET A 137 6.89 -10.48 6.14
CA MET A 137 6.90 -9.03 6.36
C MET A 137 6.46 -8.24 5.11
N LYS A 138 6.84 -8.69 3.90
CA LYS A 138 6.36 -8.10 2.65
C LYS A 138 4.85 -8.29 2.49
N ILE A 139 4.32 -9.48 2.77
CA ILE A 139 2.88 -9.77 2.72
C ILE A 139 2.12 -8.91 3.74
N MET A 140 2.57 -8.83 4.99
CA MET A 140 1.93 -8.00 6.03
C MET A 140 1.95 -6.50 5.66
N MET A 141 3.04 -6.02 5.06
CA MET A 141 3.12 -4.65 4.54
C MET A 141 2.08 -4.42 3.43
N LYS A 142 2.05 -5.28 2.41
CA LYS A 142 1.04 -5.17 1.33
C LYS A 142 -0.39 -5.28 1.85
N VAL A 143 -0.68 -6.19 2.78
CA VAL A 143 -2.01 -6.32 3.40
C VAL A 143 -2.43 -5.02 4.10
N SER A 144 -1.49 -4.35 4.76
CA SER A 144 -1.75 -3.08 5.46
C SER A 144 -1.99 -1.92 4.47
N ASP A 145 -1.16 -1.86 3.42
CA ASP A 145 -1.16 -0.86 2.35
C ASP A 145 -2.53 -0.78 1.64
N ILE A 146 -3.07 -1.93 1.20
CA ILE A 146 -4.37 -2.01 0.51
C ILE A 146 -5.53 -2.48 1.43
N SER A 147 -5.46 -2.14 2.72
CA SER A 147 -6.40 -2.60 3.77
C SER A 147 -7.80 -1.96 3.78
N ASN A 148 -8.10 -0.98 2.93
CA ASN A 148 -9.28 -0.12 3.11
C ASN A 148 -10.63 -0.86 3.07
N GLU A 149 -10.83 -1.81 2.15
CA GLU A 149 -12.08 -2.61 2.05
C GLU A 149 -12.23 -3.65 3.18
N ALA A 150 -11.23 -3.83 4.06
CA ALA A 150 -11.39 -4.61 5.28
C ALA A 150 -12.07 -3.81 6.41
N ARG A 151 -12.24 -2.50 6.24
CA ARG A 151 -12.84 -1.58 7.22
C ARG A 151 -14.38 -1.54 7.03
N PRO A 152 -15.15 -1.10 8.03
CA PRO A 152 -16.58 -0.84 7.84
C PRO A 152 -16.82 0.10 6.63
N MET A 153 -17.87 -0.17 5.86
CA MET A 153 -18.14 0.51 4.59
C MET A 153 -18.20 2.04 4.69
N SER A 154 -18.74 2.58 5.79
CA SER A 154 -18.76 4.02 6.09
C SER A 154 -17.38 4.66 6.33
N VAL A 155 -16.34 3.84 6.50
CA VAL A 155 -14.93 4.25 6.57
C VAL A 155 -14.21 3.93 5.26
N ALA A 156 -14.54 2.81 4.60
CA ALA A 156 -13.91 2.39 3.36
C ALA A 156 -14.32 3.23 2.14
N GLU A 157 -15.62 3.49 1.96
CA GLU A 157 -16.17 4.14 0.76
C GLU A 157 -15.61 5.54 0.50
N PRO A 158 -15.41 6.43 1.51
CA PRO A 158 -14.75 7.71 1.28
C PRO A 158 -13.35 7.58 0.68
N TRP A 159 -12.55 6.59 1.11
CA TRP A 159 -11.22 6.33 0.54
C TRP A 159 -11.27 5.80 -0.90
N LEU A 160 -12.39 5.23 -1.33
CA LEU A 160 -12.61 4.79 -2.70
C LEU A 160 -12.96 5.95 -3.62
N ASP A 161 -13.82 6.89 -3.20
CA ASP A 161 -14.07 8.12 -3.96
C ASP A 161 -12.78 8.94 -4.11
N CYS A 162 -11.98 9.00 -3.04
CA CYS A 162 -10.62 9.53 -3.04
C CYS A 162 -9.72 8.83 -4.10
N LEU A 163 -9.62 7.50 -4.07
CA LEU A 163 -8.79 6.72 -5.00
C LEU A 163 -9.19 6.94 -6.47
N LEU A 164 -10.49 6.83 -6.78
CA LEU A 164 -11.01 7.04 -8.13
C LEU A 164 -10.75 8.47 -8.62
N GLN A 165 -10.85 9.46 -7.74
CA GLN A 165 -10.55 10.85 -8.09
C GLN A 165 -9.05 11.06 -8.41
N GLU A 166 -8.11 10.35 -7.77
CA GLU A 166 -6.69 10.40 -8.15
C GLU A 166 -6.46 9.73 -9.51
N PHE A 167 -7.02 8.53 -9.72
CA PHE A 167 -6.94 7.78 -10.98
C PHE A 167 -7.50 8.58 -12.16
N PHE A 168 -8.68 9.19 -12.01
CA PHE A 168 -9.30 10.01 -13.06
C PHE A 168 -8.48 11.27 -13.35
N ASN A 169 -7.92 11.92 -12.33
CA ASN A 169 -7.02 13.07 -12.53
C ASN A 169 -5.73 12.67 -13.26
N GLN A 170 -5.20 11.46 -13.03
CA GLN A 170 -4.06 10.95 -13.79
C GLN A 170 -4.45 10.62 -15.24
N SER A 171 -5.53 9.87 -15.49
CA SER A 171 -5.91 9.48 -16.85
C SER A 171 -6.32 10.69 -17.72
N ASP A 172 -6.97 11.71 -17.14
CA ASP A 172 -7.21 12.99 -17.81
C ASP A 172 -5.88 13.71 -18.15
N THR A 173 -4.88 13.65 -17.26
CA THR A 173 -3.54 14.21 -17.52
C THR A 173 -2.77 13.40 -18.57
N GLU A 174 -2.92 12.08 -18.61
CA GLU A 174 -2.37 11.19 -19.65
C GLU A 174 -2.98 11.54 -21.02
N LYS A 175 -4.31 11.65 -21.11
CA LYS A 175 -5.05 12.12 -22.31
C LYS A 175 -4.56 13.48 -22.79
N LEU A 176 -4.50 14.48 -21.91
CA LEU A 176 -4.08 15.86 -22.24
C LEU A 176 -2.63 15.95 -22.74
N LYS A 177 -1.76 15.02 -22.35
CA LYS A 177 -0.36 14.96 -22.78
C LYS A 177 -0.12 14.03 -23.98
N GLY A 178 -1.14 13.34 -24.49
CA GLY A 178 -0.99 12.32 -25.54
C GLY A 178 -0.22 11.08 -25.08
N LEU A 179 -0.21 10.80 -23.77
CA LEU A 179 0.46 9.62 -23.18
C LEU A 179 -0.46 8.39 -23.24
N PRO A 180 0.09 7.16 -23.16
CA PRO A 180 -0.71 5.95 -23.01
C PRO A 180 -1.56 6.02 -21.73
N VAL A 181 -2.88 5.97 -21.90
CA VAL A 181 -3.86 6.05 -20.81
C VAL A 181 -4.03 4.68 -20.15
N THR A 182 -3.92 4.62 -18.83
CA THR A 182 -4.09 3.38 -18.07
C THR A 182 -5.58 2.95 -18.03
N PRO A 183 -6.00 1.80 -18.61
CA PRO A 183 -7.42 1.54 -18.86
C PRO A 183 -8.31 1.46 -17.61
N PHE A 184 -7.79 0.93 -16.50
CA PHE A 184 -8.51 0.84 -15.22
C PHE A 184 -8.50 2.15 -14.42
N MET A 185 -7.95 3.23 -14.98
CA MET A 185 -8.02 4.59 -14.45
C MET A 185 -8.90 5.51 -15.29
N ASP A 186 -9.50 5.01 -16.37
CA ASP A 186 -10.23 5.86 -17.33
C ASP A 186 -11.66 6.14 -16.86
N ARG A 187 -11.96 7.41 -16.58
CA ARG A 187 -13.29 7.88 -16.14
C ARG A 187 -14.44 7.54 -17.09
N GLU A 188 -14.16 7.22 -18.36
CA GLU A 188 -15.16 6.82 -19.36
C GLU A 188 -15.46 5.31 -19.34
N LYS A 189 -14.64 4.52 -18.62
CA LYS A 189 -14.66 3.04 -18.67
C LYS A 189 -14.83 2.37 -17.30
N VAL A 190 -14.62 3.11 -16.22
CA VAL A 190 -14.52 2.58 -14.85
C VAL A 190 -15.65 3.12 -13.98
N SER A 191 -16.44 2.22 -13.41
CA SER A 191 -17.46 2.54 -12.39
C SER A 191 -16.96 2.15 -11.00
N LYS A 192 -17.48 2.81 -9.95
CA LYS A 192 -17.17 2.44 -8.55
C LYS A 192 -17.39 0.93 -8.29
N PRO A 193 -18.52 0.30 -8.70
CA PRO A 193 -18.69 -1.15 -8.54
C PRO A 193 -17.66 -1.98 -9.30
N SER A 194 -17.49 -1.77 -10.61
CA SER A 194 -16.61 -2.61 -11.46
C SER A 194 -15.13 -2.57 -11.05
N SER A 195 -14.65 -1.40 -10.58
CA SER A 195 -13.34 -1.24 -9.94
C SER A 195 -13.19 -2.21 -8.76
N GLN A 196 -14.14 -2.19 -7.83
CA GLN A 196 -14.02 -2.94 -6.58
C GLN A 196 -14.36 -4.42 -6.73
N THR A 197 -15.32 -4.80 -7.58
CA THR A 197 -15.53 -6.21 -7.94
C THR A 197 -14.23 -6.83 -8.44
N SER A 198 -13.51 -6.12 -9.33
CA SER A 198 -12.23 -6.56 -9.88
C SER A 198 -11.11 -6.56 -8.84
N PHE A 199 -10.90 -5.45 -8.12
CA PHE A 199 -9.79 -5.30 -7.19
C PHE A 199 -9.93 -6.21 -5.96
N ILE A 200 -11.13 -6.30 -5.37
CA ILE A 200 -11.38 -7.19 -4.24
C ILE A 200 -11.27 -8.65 -4.68
N GLY A 201 -11.87 -9.00 -5.82
CA GLY A 201 -11.89 -10.38 -6.35
C GLY A 201 -10.51 -10.92 -6.73
N PHE A 202 -9.69 -10.12 -7.42
CA PHE A 202 -8.41 -10.58 -7.99
C PHE A 202 -7.16 -10.14 -7.22
N VAL A 203 -7.27 -9.21 -6.27
CA VAL A 203 -6.11 -8.70 -5.49
C VAL A 203 -6.28 -8.92 -3.99
N LEU A 204 -7.35 -8.38 -3.38
CA LEU A 204 -7.51 -8.44 -1.92
C LEU A 204 -7.81 -9.85 -1.42
N LEU A 205 -8.82 -10.52 -1.98
CA LEU A 205 -9.20 -11.86 -1.55
C LEU A 205 -8.05 -12.87 -1.67
N PRO A 206 -7.29 -12.94 -2.79
CA PRO A 206 -6.09 -13.76 -2.87
C PRO A 206 -5.07 -13.43 -1.78
N LEU A 207 -4.66 -12.16 -1.65
CA LEU A 207 -3.62 -11.75 -0.68
C LEU A 207 -4.03 -12.04 0.77
N PHE A 208 -5.27 -11.71 1.13
CA PHE A 208 -5.76 -11.83 2.51
C PHE A 208 -6.01 -13.30 2.87
N SER A 209 -6.54 -14.10 1.93
CA SER A 209 -6.78 -15.53 2.14
C SER A 209 -5.49 -16.36 2.19
N GLU A 210 -4.39 -15.88 1.58
CA GLU A 210 -3.08 -16.49 1.83
C GLU A 210 -2.58 -16.17 3.25
N LEU A 211 -2.74 -14.94 3.75
CA LEU A 211 -2.32 -14.58 5.10
C LEU A 211 -3.14 -15.32 6.18
N THR A 212 -4.46 -15.48 6.01
CA THR A 212 -5.31 -16.14 7.02
C THR A 212 -5.09 -17.65 7.13
N LYS A 213 -4.46 -18.31 6.14
CA LYS A 213 -4.00 -19.71 6.30
C LYS A 213 -2.94 -19.85 7.40
N LEU A 214 -2.04 -18.86 7.50
CA LEU A 214 -1.00 -18.82 8.54
C LEU A 214 -1.51 -18.17 9.83
N PHE A 215 -2.50 -17.27 9.74
CA PHE A 215 -3.13 -16.60 10.89
C PHE A 215 -4.67 -16.67 10.83
N PRO A 216 -5.30 -17.81 11.17
CA PRO A 216 -6.75 -17.98 11.07
C PRO A 216 -7.57 -16.99 11.90
N CYS A 217 -7.00 -16.43 12.98
CA CYS A 217 -7.62 -15.37 13.79
C CYS A 217 -7.90 -14.08 13.01
N LEU A 218 -7.24 -13.84 11.87
CA LEU A 218 -7.47 -12.66 11.03
C LEU A 218 -8.65 -12.84 10.05
N GLN A 219 -9.25 -14.03 9.94
CA GLN A 219 -10.33 -14.33 8.98
C GLN A 219 -11.52 -13.37 9.10
N GLN A 220 -12.04 -13.21 10.32
CA GLN A 220 -13.14 -12.29 10.67
C GLN A 220 -12.78 -10.80 10.54
N HIS A 221 -11.49 -10.46 10.45
CA HIS A 221 -10.99 -9.08 10.44
C HIS A 221 -10.50 -8.61 9.07
N LEU A 222 -10.17 -9.54 8.16
CA LEU A 222 -9.66 -9.24 6.82
C LEU A 222 -10.53 -9.84 5.72
N VAL A 223 -10.80 -11.15 5.76
CA VAL A 223 -11.44 -11.87 4.65
C VAL A 223 -12.96 -11.73 4.67
N GLU A 224 -13.61 -11.88 5.81
CA GLU A 224 -15.07 -11.74 5.90
C GLU A 224 -15.58 -10.33 5.53
N PRO A 225 -14.94 -9.21 5.96
CA PRO A 225 -15.33 -7.88 5.51
C PRO A 225 -15.18 -7.67 4.00
N VAL A 226 -14.06 -8.10 3.38
CA VAL A 226 -13.90 -7.94 1.92
C VAL A 226 -14.83 -8.86 1.12
N GLN A 227 -15.26 -10.02 1.66
CA GLN A 227 -16.31 -10.83 1.04
C GLN A 227 -17.66 -10.10 1.05
N GLN A 228 -17.99 -9.39 2.13
CA GLN A 228 -19.21 -8.56 2.21
C GLN A 228 -19.14 -7.36 1.26
N ALA A 229 -17.99 -6.67 1.19
CA ALA A 229 -17.75 -5.59 0.24
C ALA A 229 -17.84 -6.06 -1.23
N LEU A 230 -17.18 -7.18 -1.59
CA LEU A 230 -17.28 -7.78 -2.92
C LEU A 230 -18.73 -8.09 -3.30
N LYS A 231 -19.50 -8.68 -2.38
CA LYS A 231 -20.92 -8.95 -2.63
C LYS A 231 -21.69 -7.65 -2.89
N HIS A 232 -21.50 -6.63 -2.04
CA HIS A 232 -22.17 -5.34 -2.19
C HIS A 232 -21.89 -4.70 -3.56
N TYR A 233 -20.62 -4.59 -3.97
CA TYR A 233 -20.26 -4.02 -5.27
C TYR A 233 -20.75 -4.91 -6.44
N SER A 234 -20.69 -6.24 -6.31
CA SER A 234 -21.27 -7.16 -7.31
C SER A 234 -22.77 -6.98 -7.50
N ASP A 235 -23.51 -6.74 -6.41
CA ASP A 235 -24.96 -6.54 -6.44
C ASP A 235 -25.33 -5.13 -6.98
N LEU A 236 -24.51 -4.09 -6.70
CA LEU A 236 -24.62 -2.77 -7.34
C LEU A 236 -24.33 -2.83 -8.85
N GLU A 237 -23.31 -3.59 -9.27
CA GLU A 237 -22.92 -3.74 -10.67
C GLU A 237 -24.03 -4.42 -11.49
N ARG A 238 -24.65 -5.46 -10.93
CA ARG A 238 -25.86 -6.11 -11.49
C ARG A 238 -27.04 -5.15 -11.60
N ALA A 239 -27.31 -4.36 -10.56
CA ALA A 239 -28.41 -3.39 -10.56
C ALA A 239 -28.21 -2.26 -11.57
N GLY A 240 -26.97 -1.82 -11.79
CA GLY A 240 -26.61 -0.88 -12.84
C GLY A 240 -26.85 -1.43 -14.25
N ALA A 241 -26.52 -2.70 -14.48
CA ALA A 241 -26.75 -3.37 -15.76
C ALA A 241 -28.25 -3.51 -16.09
N THR A 242 -29.07 -4.04 -15.17
CA THR A 242 -30.52 -4.23 -15.42
C THR A 242 -31.28 -2.91 -15.54
N GLY A 243 -30.82 -1.85 -14.85
CA GLY A 243 -31.34 -0.50 -15.01
C GLY A 243 -31.09 0.09 -16.41
N ALA A 244 -29.97 -0.26 -17.05
CA ALA A 244 -29.67 0.15 -18.43
C ALA A 244 -30.48 -0.63 -19.48
N GLU A 245 -30.68 -1.94 -19.28
CA GLU A 245 -31.48 -2.79 -20.18
C GLU A 245 -32.97 -2.43 -20.21
N THR A 246 -33.48 -1.73 -19.19
CA THR A 246 -34.90 -1.31 -19.09
C THR A 246 -35.15 0.08 -19.73
N LEU A 247 -34.15 0.68 -20.37
CA LEU A 247 -34.20 2.02 -20.99
C LEU A 247 -33.93 2.01 -22.52
N LEU A 248 -34.04 0.83 -23.15
CA LEU A 248 -33.88 0.58 -24.60
C LEU A 248 -35.13 -0.08 -25.19
#